data_AF-A0A0D0VVH8-F1
#
_entry.id   AF-A0A0D0VVH8-F1
#
_cell.length_a   1.000
_cell.length_b   1.000
_cell.length_c   1.000
_cell.angle_alpha   90.00
_cell.angle_beta   90.00
_cell.angle_gamma   90.00
#
_symmetry.space_group_name_H-M   'P 1'
#
loop_
_entity.id
_entity.type
_entity.pdbx_description
1 polymer ?
#
loop_
_entity_poly.entity_id
_entity_poly.type
_entity_poly.pdbx_seq_one_letter_code
_entity_poly.pdbx_strand_id
1 'polypeptide(L)'
;MTRAPANLMAVRSLLLTHLDVDPKTSRPQDLEPAEVGIVGDASHRGGYHCGSDRVVSGDYSVVESTRDSSGLTLDASGLDVGDFSVKSGGRTHDLRSFSVWCVQQCTAGTADTRDIREIIYSPDGKTVKRWDRLGKRSTGDSSHLWHTHFSFFRDSTKAGRDQTPLFRRYLTEIGLISPPTPEDDMSEKAENEIHQVYLGTFYGGSSMGRAVDPDGAGPAGASNSLVAKLDYLMARLDGVVAGVTTLQGKDWTDEPAIIAGVLAGLSPQRLAEALATAGLTPAAIAAAVPQDMARKVVDELTARLSS
;
A
#
# COMPACT_ATOMS: atom_id res chain seq x y z
N MET A 1 20.86 -27.75 -8.83
CA MET A 1 20.10 -28.21 -10.01
C MET A 1 18.72 -27.58 -9.92
N THR A 2 18.23 -26.98 -11.01
CA THR A 2 16.84 -26.52 -11.13
C THR A 2 15.87 -27.61 -10.68
N ARG A 3 14.83 -27.24 -9.93
CA ARG A 3 13.79 -28.16 -9.44
C ARG A 3 12.38 -27.64 -9.72
N ALA A 4 11.42 -28.57 -9.74
CA ALA A 4 10.00 -28.24 -9.82
C ALA A 4 9.49 -27.87 -8.41
N PRO A 5 8.96 -26.65 -8.18
CA PRO A 5 8.45 -26.26 -6.88
C PRO A 5 7.09 -26.89 -6.60
N ALA A 6 6.75 -27.04 -5.31
CA ALA A 6 5.54 -27.74 -4.86
C ALA A 6 4.24 -27.11 -5.41
N ASN A 7 4.18 -25.78 -5.51
CA ASN A 7 3.00 -25.08 -6.03
C ASN A 7 2.76 -25.32 -7.53
N LEU A 8 3.81 -25.39 -8.37
CA LEU A 8 3.64 -25.78 -9.78
C LEU A 8 3.38 -27.28 -9.93
N MET A 9 3.95 -28.11 -9.06
CA MET A 9 3.59 -29.53 -8.98
C MET A 9 2.11 -29.73 -8.63
N ALA A 10 1.51 -28.85 -7.83
CA ALA A 10 0.08 -28.85 -7.54
C ALA A 10 -0.75 -28.51 -8.79
N VAL A 11 -0.34 -27.51 -9.58
CA VAL A 11 -0.99 -27.20 -10.88
C VAL A 11 -0.89 -28.39 -11.82
N ARG A 12 0.29 -28.98 -11.96
CA ARG A 12 0.51 -30.17 -12.79
C ARG A 12 -0.39 -31.33 -12.36
N SER A 13 -0.46 -31.59 -11.06
CA SER A 13 -1.29 -32.67 -10.53
C SER A 13 -2.78 -32.41 -10.79
N LEU A 14 -3.23 -31.17 -10.61
CA LEU A 14 -4.61 -30.78 -10.90
C LEU A 14 -4.98 -31.00 -12.37
N LEU A 15 -4.13 -30.52 -13.30
CA LEU A 15 -4.39 -30.67 -14.73
C LEU A 15 -4.41 -32.14 -15.16
N LEU A 16 -3.41 -32.92 -14.77
CA LEU A 16 -3.36 -34.35 -15.10
C LEU A 16 -4.57 -35.10 -14.52
N THR A 17 -4.97 -34.80 -13.28
CA THR A 17 -6.13 -35.48 -12.65
C THR A 17 -7.42 -35.34 -13.46
N HIS A 18 -7.59 -34.24 -14.20
CA HIS A 18 -8.84 -33.94 -14.89
C HIS A 18 -8.76 -33.97 -16.42
N LEU A 19 -7.56 -33.92 -17.00
CA LEU A 19 -7.34 -33.86 -18.44
C LEU A 19 -6.58 -35.08 -18.99
N ASP A 20 -5.99 -35.92 -18.13
CA ASP A 20 -5.52 -37.26 -18.49
C ASP A 20 -6.68 -38.25 -18.32
N VAL A 21 -7.48 -38.46 -19.37
CA VAL A 21 -8.74 -39.20 -19.28
C VAL A 21 -8.52 -40.72 -19.17
N ASP A 22 -7.42 -41.24 -19.72
CA ASP A 22 -6.98 -42.62 -19.55
C ASP A 22 -5.48 -42.72 -19.19
N PRO A 23 -5.11 -42.56 -17.90
CA PRO A 23 -3.70 -42.56 -17.46
C PRO A 23 -2.93 -43.87 -17.71
N LYS A 24 -3.61 -44.91 -18.21
CA LYS A 24 -3.01 -46.22 -18.52
C LYS A 24 -2.64 -46.36 -20.00
N THR A 25 -3.16 -45.50 -20.87
CA THR A 25 -3.01 -45.62 -22.31
C THR A 25 -2.68 -44.27 -22.89
N SER A 26 -1.56 -44.16 -23.60
CA SER A 26 -1.28 -42.87 -24.23
C SER A 26 -2.22 -42.58 -25.40
N ARG A 27 -2.87 -41.42 -25.39
CA ARG A 27 -3.86 -41.03 -26.41
C ARG A 27 -3.68 -39.58 -26.84
N PRO A 28 -3.91 -39.26 -28.13
CA PRO A 28 -3.85 -37.87 -28.61
C PRO A 28 -4.87 -36.91 -27.98
N GLN A 29 -5.86 -37.43 -27.24
CA GLN A 29 -6.89 -36.62 -26.58
C GLN A 29 -6.60 -36.38 -25.10
N ASP A 30 -5.60 -37.07 -24.53
CA ASP A 30 -5.27 -37.03 -23.11
C ASP A 30 -4.07 -36.11 -22.89
N LEU A 31 -4.09 -35.35 -21.80
CA LEU A 31 -2.95 -34.55 -21.40
C LEU A 31 -1.93 -35.45 -20.70
N GLU A 32 -0.84 -35.79 -21.38
CA GLU A 32 0.13 -36.76 -20.85
C GLU A 32 1.04 -36.14 -19.77
N PRO A 33 1.56 -36.95 -18.83
CA PRO A 33 2.54 -36.48 -17.84
C PRO A 33 3.77 -35.79 -18.44
N ALA A 34 4.19 -36.18 -19.65
CA ALA A 34 5.32 -35.58 -20.37
C ALA A 34 4.97 -34.24 -21.03
N GLU A 35 3.68 -33.96 -21.22
CA GLU A 35 3.16 -32.75 -21.84
C GLU A 35 2.86 -31.64 -20.82
N VAL A 36 3.03 -31.93 -19.52
CA VAL A 36 2.96 -30.94 -18.44
C VAL A 36 4.34 -30.72 -17.82
N GLY A 37 5.13 -29.89 -18.50
CA GLY A 37 6.55 -29.64 -18.19
C GLY A 37 6.74 -28.47 -17.22
N ILE A 38 7.65 -28.61 -16.24
CA ILE A 38 7.98 -27.51 -15.29
C ILE A 38 9.47 -27.14 -15.38
N VAL A 39 10.35 -28.14 -15.40
CA VAL A 39 11.80 -27.93 -15.47
C VAL A 39 12.26 -28.21 -16.89
N GLY A 40 12.99 -27.26 -17.48
CA GLY A 40 13.55 -27.44 -18.82
C GLY A 40 14.63 -28.51 -18.83
N ASP A 41 14.84 -29.15 -19.98
CA ASP A 41 15.90 -30.16 -20.15
C ASP A 41 17.31 -29.61 -19.87
N ALA A 42 18.35 -30.45 -19.85
CA ALA A 42 19.70 -30.01 -19.52
C ALA A 42 20.29 -28.94 -20.49
N SER A 43 19.77 -28.86 -21.71
CA SER A 43 20.19 -27.94 -22.76
C SER A 43 19.48 -26.58 -22.68
N HIS A 44 18.33 -26.51 -22.02
CA HIS A 44 17.56 -25.29 -21.87
C HIS A 44 18.34 -24.30 -20.97
N ARG A 45 18.74 -23.15 -21.54
CA ARG A 45 19.50 -22.12 -20.82
C ARG A 45 18.65 -20.86 -20.76
N GLY A 46 18.33 -20.43 -19.55
CA GLY A 46 17.51 -19.25 -19.34
C GLY A 46 16.01 -19.47 -19.29
N GLY A 47 15.27 -18.38 -19.15
CA GLY A 47 13.81 -18.38 -19.04
C GLY A 47 13.25 -18.97 -17.75
N TYR A 48 11.93 -19.07 -17.70
CA TYR A 48 11.18 -19.47 -16.50
C TYR A 48 11.31 -20.96 -16.16
N HIS A 49 11.69 -21.81 -17.11
CA HIS A 49 12.00 -23.23 -16.86
C HIS A 49 13.34 -23.47 -16.14
N CYS A 50 14.15 -22.41 -15.94
CA CYS A 50 15.43 -22.46 -15.26
C CYS A 50 15.37 -21.80 -13.87
N GLY A 51 16.03 -22.45 -12.89
CA GLY A 51 16.38 -21.85 -11.62
C GLY A 51 17.70 -21.06 -11.71
N SER A 52 18.14 -20.54 -10.56
CA SER A 52 19.32 -19.68 -10.42
C SER A 52 20.63 -20.31 -10.90
N ASP A 53 20.70 -21.64 -10.99
CA ASP A 53 21.88 -22.37 -11.48
C ASP A 53 21.96 -22.45 -13.01
N ARG A 54 20.90 -22.05 -13.74
CA ARG A 54 20.81 -22.19 -15.20
C ARG A 54 20.38 -20.94 -15.94
N VAL A 55 19.82 -19.95 -15.25
CA VAL A 55 19.61 -18.62 -15.84
C VAL A 55 20.95 -17.97 -16.16
N VAL A 56 21.03 -17.28 -17.29
CA VAL A 56 22.24 -16.59 -17.73
C VAL A 56 22.22 -15.13 -17.27
N SER A 57 23.38 -14.47 -17.27
CA SER A 57 23.44 -13.04 -16.98
C SER A 57 22.60 -12.24 -17.99
N GLY A 58 21.77 -11.32 -17.50
CA GLY A 58 20.87 -10.54 -18.33
C GLY A 58 19.60 -11.26 -18.79
N ASP A 59 19.32 -12.47 -18.28
CA ASP A 59 18.11 -13.20 -18.62
C ASP A 59 16.86 -12.38 -18.28
N TYR A 60 15.98 -12.23 -19.26
CA TYR A 60 14.79 -11.41 -19.13
C TYR A 60 13.84 -11.88 -18.03
N SER A 61 13.81 -13.20 -17.77
CA SER A 61 13.04 -13.82 -16.69
C SER A 61 13.57 -13.48 -15.30
N VAL A 62 14.60 -12.64 -15.21
CA VAL A 62 15.19 -12.13 -13.97
C VAL A 62 15.22 -10.60 -13.98
N VAL A 63 15.70 -9.99 -15.06
CA VAL A 63 16.04 -8.56 -15.05
C VAL A 63 14.89 -7.62 -15.42
N GLU A 64 13.82 -8.10 -16.05
CA GLU A 64 12.74 -7.22 -16.50
C GLU A 64 11.77 -6.81 -15.36
N SER A 65 11.85 -7.44 -14.18
CA SER A 65 10.95 -7.21 -13.04
C SER A 65 11.66 -7.39 -11.70
N THR A 66 11.32 -6.55 -10.72
CA THR A 66 11.76 -6.73 -9.33
C THR A 66 11.15 -7.97 -8.69
N ARG A 67 9.93 -8.38 -9.10
CA ARG A 67 9.30 -9.62 -8.65
C ARG A 67 10.09 -10.86 -9.08
N ASP A 68 10.73 -10.80 -10.25
CA ASP A 68 11.49 -11.92 -10.79
C ASP A 68 12.90 -11.97 -10.21
N SER A 69 13.61 -10.84 -10.20
CA SER A 69 14.96 -10.75 -9.60
C SER A 69 14.97 -11.05 -8.10
N SER A 70 14.04 -10.51 -7.31
CA SER A 70 13.96 -10.81 -5.87
C SER A 70 13.45 -12.22 -5.55
N GLY A 71 12.74 -12.81 -6.50
CA GLY A 71 12.16 -14.15 -6.43
C GLY A 71 13.08 -15.27 -6.87
N LEU A 72 14.27 -14.97 -7.43
CA LEU A 72 15.13 -15.98 -8.03
C LEU A 72 15.65 -16.99 -6.99
N THR A 73 15.35 -18.28 -7.22
CA THR A 73 15.82 -19.44 -6.45
C THR A 73 16.23 -20.56 -7.42
N LEU A 74 16.55 -21.76 -6.91
CA LEU A 74 16.71 -22.97 -7.72
C LEU A 74 15.39 -23.48 -8.34
N ASP A 75 14.25 -22.87 -8.03
CA ASP A 75 12.96 -23.30 -8.53
C ASP A 75 12.71 -22.77 -9.95
N ALA A 76 12.22 -23.64 -10.83
CA ALA A 76 11.59 -23.20 -12.07
C ALA A 76 10.28 -22.46 -11.74
N SER A 77 9.94 -21.48 -12.57
CA SER A 77 8.69 -20.71 -12.51
C SER A 77 7.93 -20.75 -13.85
N GLY A 78 8.22 -21.76 -14.67
CA GLY A 78 7.58 -22.02 -15.96
C GLY A 78 6.73 -23.29 -15.90
N LEU A 79 5.64 -23.32 -16.67
CA LEU A 79 4.77 -24.47 -16.87
C LEU A 79 4.37 -24.55 -18.34
N ASP A 80 4.70 -25.66 -18.99
CA ASP A 80 4.18 -26.01 -20.31
C ASP A 80 2.96 -26.90 -20.15
N VAL A 81 1.95 -26.68 -20.98
CA VAL A 81 0.76 -27.54 -21.11
C VAL A 81 0.61 -27.91 -22.57
N GLY A 82 0.73 -29.20 -22.89
CA GLY A 82 0.56 -29.75 -24.23
C GLY A 82 -0.88 -29.95 -24.66
N ASP A 83 -1.09 -30.75 -25.70
CA ASP A 83 -2.41 -30.92 -26.30
C ASP A 83 -3.32 -31.78 -25.44
N PHE A 84 -4.62 -31.54 -25.55
CA PHE A 84 -5.67 -32.38 -24.95
C PHE A 84 -6.99 -32.11 -25.65
N SER A 85 -7.96 -33.02 -25.50
CA SER A 85 -9.31 -32.82 -26.04
C SER A 85 -10.35 -33.52 -25.18
N VAL A 86 -11.19 -32.75 -24.51
CA VAL A 86 -12.23 -33.25 -23.61
C VAL A 86 -13.60 -32.71 -24.01
N LYS A 87 -14.63 -33.57 -23.98
CA LYS A 87 -16.02 -33.15 -24.21
C LYS A 87 -16.72 -32.93 -22.88
N SER A 88 -17.17 -31.71 -22.64
CA SER A 88 -17.95 -31.37 -21.45
C SER A 88 -18.91 -30.21 -21.72
N GLY A 89 -20.09 -30.25 -21.11
CA GLY A 89 -21.14 -29.24 -21.32
C GLY A 89 -21.57 -29.10 -22.78
N GLY A 90 -21.57 -30.21 -23.54
CA GLY A 90 -21.98 -30.23 -24.95
C GLY A 90 -20.96 -29.61 -25.94
N ARG A 91 -19.77 -29.24 -25.47
CA ARG A 91 -18.69 -28.66 -26.30
C ARG A 91 -17.39 -29.44 -26.13
N THR A 92 -16.54 -29.37 -27.14
CA THR A 92 -15.15 -29.84 -27.05
C THR A 92 -14.29 -28.70 -26.51
N HIS A 93 -13.46 -29.01 -25.51
CA HIS A 93 -12.44 -28.15 -24.96
C HIS A 93 -11.07 -28.78 -25.25
N ASP A 94 -10.17 -27.98 -25.77
CA ASP A 94 -8.82 -28.37 -26.14
C ASP A 94 -7.80 -27.31 -25.69
N LEU A 95 -6.51 -27.56 -25.98
CA LEU A 95 -5.42 -26.62 -25.69
C LEU A 95 -5.71 -25.20 -26.18
N ARG A 96 -6.33 -25.02 -27.35
CA ARG A 96 -6.55 -23.68 -27.93
C ARG A 96 -7.64 -22.95 -27.16
N SER A 97 -8.77 -23.62 -26.91
CA SER A 97 -9.86 -23.07 -26.10
C SER A 97 -9.40 -22.72 -24.68
N PHE A 98 -8.55 -23.55 -24.09
CA PHE A 98 -7.96 -23.35 -22.78
C PHE A 98 -7.05 -22.12 -22.74
N SER A 99 -6.11 -22.01 -23.67
CA SER A 99 -5.13 -20.93 -23.68
C SER A 99 -5.77 -19.58 -23.98
N VAL A 100 -6.74 -19.56 -24.91
CA VAL A 100 -7.53 -18.35 -25.18
C VAL A 100 -8.31 -17.93 -23.95
N TRP A 101 -8.97 -18.87 -23.24
CA TRP A 101 -9.69 -18.56 -22.01
C TRP A 101 -8.76 -18.00 -20.93
N CYS A 102 -7.61 -18.64 -20.69
CA CYS A 102 -6.62 -18.18 -19.70
C CYS A 102 -6.12 -16.76 -20.01
N VAL A 103 -5.81 -16.47 -21.27
CA VAL A 103 -5.36 -15.14 -21.70
C VAL A 103 -6.47 -14.08 -21.55
N GLN A 104 -7.74 -14.45 -21.77
CA GLN A 104 -8.86 -13.55 -21.52
C GLN A 104 -8.96 -13.19 -20.02
N GLN A 105 -8.78 -14.15 -19.11
CA GLN A 105 -8.80 -13.87 -17.67
C GLN A 105 -7.63 -12.97 -17.25
N CYS A 106 -6.44 -13.25 -17.79
CA CYS A 106 -5.25 -12.44 -17.58
C CYS A 106 -5.43 -10.99 -18.08
N THR A 107 -6.04 -10.81 -19.26
CA THR A 107 -6.40 -9.50 -19.82
C THR A 107 -7.45 -8.78 -18.96
N ALA A 108 -8.45 -9.51 -18.44
CA ALA A 108 -9.47 -8.98 -17.55
C ALA A 108 -8.94 -8.64 -16.15
N GLY A 109 -7.71 -9.05 -15.81
CA GLY A 109 -7.09 -8.75 -14.53
C GLY A 109 -7.74 -9.46 -13.34
N THR A 110 -8.31 -10.65 -13.56
CA THR A 110 -8.95 -11.42 -12.48
C THR A 110 -7.95 -11.72 -11.36
N ALA A 111 -8.43 -11.78 -10.11
CA ALA A 111 -7.57 -11.84 -8.93
C ALA A 111 -6.57 -13.03 -8.95
N ASP A 112 -7.00 -14.16 -9.47
CA ASP A 112 -6.23 -15.41 -9.62
C ASP A 112 -5.19 -15.39 -10.75
N THR A 113 -5.04 -14.29 -11.49
CA THR A 113 -4.03 -14.15 -12.55
C THR A 113 -2.85 -13.28 -12.15
N ARG A 114 -2.86 -12.70 -10.94
CA ARG A 114 -1.88 -11.70 -10.46
C ARG A 114 -0.45 -12.22 -10.42
N ASP A 115 -0.27 -13.52 -10.27
CA ASP A 115 1.04 -14.17 -10.20
C ASP A 115 1.54 -14.65 -11.58
N ILE A 116 0.73 -14.55 -12.63
CA ILE A 116 1.13 -14.87 -14.00
C ILE A 116 1.82 -13.67 -14.64
N ARG A 117 3.04 -13.91 -15.12
CA ARG A 117 3.92 -12.95 -15.79
C ARG A 117 3.72 -12.96 -17.31
N GLU A 118 3.65 -14.14 -17.93
CA GLU A 118 3.31 -14.26 -19.34
C GLU A 118 2.64 -15.58 -19.68
N ILE A 119 1.93 -15.56 -20.81
CA ILE A 119 1.41 -16.75 -21.47
C ILE A 119 1.81 -16.67 -22.95
N ILE A 120 2.57 -17.65 -23.44
CA ILE A 120 2.88 -17.81 -24.86
C ILE A 120 2.02 -18.96 -25.38
N TYR A 121 1.22 -18.69 -26.41
CA TYR A 121 0.18 -19.60 -26.85
C TYR A 121 -0.09 -19.49 -28.35
N SER A 122 -0.79 -20.48 -28.89
CA SER A 122 -1.34 -20.42 -30.23
C SER A 122 -2.88 -20.41 -30.21
N PRO A 123 -3.53 -19.30 -30.61
CA PRO A 123 -5.00 -19.23 -30.61
C PRO A 123 -5.65 -20.08 -31.70
N ASP A 124 -4.92 -20.41 -32.76
CA ASP A 124 -5.45 -21.04 -33.98
C ASP A 124 -4.58 -22.22 -34.48
N GLY A 125 -3.54 -22.59 -33.73
CA GLY A 125 -2.57 -23.61 -34.11
C GLY A 125 -1.63 -23.20 -35.25
N LYS A 126 -1.65 -21.93 -35.68
CA LYS A 126 -0.85 -21.42 -36.81
C LYS A 126 -0.03 -20.19 -36.46
N THR A 127 -0.52 -19.38 -35.54
CA THR A 127 0.11 -18.16 -35.08
C THR A 127 0.53 -18.31 -33.63
N VAL A 128 1.68 -17.73 -33.26
CA VAL A 128 2.13 -17.67 -31.86
C VAL A 128 1.94 -16.26 -31.36
N LYS A 129 1.31 -16.13 -30.20
CA LYS A 129 1.10 -14.86 -29.50
C LYS A 129 1.67 -14.95 -28.10
N ARG A 130 2.02 -13.80 -27.54
CA ARG A 130 2.37 -13.67 -26.13
C ARG A 130 1.46 -12.64 -25.48
N TRP A 131 0.84 -13.03 -24.37
CA TRP A 131 0.33 -12.09 -23.38
C TRP A 131 1.41 -11.86 -22.32
N ASP A 132 1.70 -10.60 -22.01
CA ASP A 132 2.73 -10.19 -21.06
C ASP A 132 2.16 -9.14 -20.11
N ARG A 133 2.17 -9.43 -18.80
CA ARG A 133 1.67 -8.49 -17.79
C ARG A 133 2.46 -7.18 -17.72
N LEU A 134 3.74 -7.21 -18.04
CA LEU A 134 4.62 -6.03 -18.05
C LEU A 134 4.53 -5.25 -19.38
N GLY A 135 3.88 -5.82 -20.40
CA GLY A 135 3.77 -5.21 -21.73
C GLY A 135 5.11 -5.03 -22.45
N LYS A 136 6.15 -5.78 -22.08
CA LYS A 136 7.50 -5.67 -22.66
C LYS A 136 7.70 -6.57 -23.88
N ARG A 137 6.89 -7.62 -24.01
CA ARG A 137 7.05 -8.67 -25.02
C ARG A 137 5.70 -9.03 -25.67
N SER A 138 5.72 -9.38 -26.95
CA SER A 138 4.49 -9.56 -27.75
C SER A 138 4.45 -10.82 -28.63
N THR A 139 5.58 -11.53 -28.81
CA THR A 139 5.67 -12.74 -29.66
C THR A 139 6.30 -13.92 -28.90
N GLY A 140 6.31 -15.11 -29.52
CA GLY A 140 7.04 -16.30 -29.08
C GLY A 140 7.62 -17.05 -30.29
N ASP A 141 8.34 -18.15 -30.06
CA ASP A 141 8.83 -19.02 -31.14
C ASP A 141 7.79 -20.09 -31.54
N SER A 142 8.05 -20.80 -32.64
CA SER A 142 7.14 -21.77 -33.23
C SER A 142 6.91 -23.05 -32.42
N SER A 143 7.68 -23.31 -31.36
CA SER A 143 7.44 -24.48 -30.51
C SER A 143 6.09 -24.39 -29.78
N HIS A 144 5.63 -23.16 -29.52
CA HIS A 144 4.35 -22.83 -28.87
C HIS A 144 3.11 -23.02 -29.78
N LEU A 145 3.30 -23.55 -31.00
CA LEU A 145 2.17 -23.99 -31.83
C LEU A 145 1.52 -25.27 -31.27
N TRP A 146 2.27 -26.02 -30.46
CA TRP A 146 1.90 -27.37 -29.99
C TRP A 146 1.73 -27.46 -28.48
N HIS A 147 2.07 -26.41 -27.74
CA HIS A 147 1.89 -26.31 -26.29
C HIS A 147 1.67 -24.84 -25.91
N THR A 148 1.17 -24.61 -24.69
CA THR A 148 1.08 -23.28 -24.10
C THR A 148 2.05 -23.16 -22.94
N HIS A 149 2.87 -22.12 -22.98
CA HIS A 149 3.86 -21.81 -21.95
C HIS A 149 3.30 -20.75 -21.01
N PHE A 150 3.27 -21.06 -19.71
CA PHE A 150 2.95 -20.14 -18.63
C PHE A 150 4.23 -19.79 -17.89
N SER A 151 4.44 -18.50 -17.67
CA SER A 151 5.46 -17.99 -16.75
C SER A 151 4.78 -17.36 -15.54
N PHE A 152 5.21 -17.75 -14.35
CA PHE A 152 4.81 -17.15 -13.08
C PHE A 152 5.91 -16.22 -12.59
N PHE A 153 5.54 -15.12 -11.94
CA PHE A 153 6.54 -14.28 -11.30
C PHE A 153 7.30 -15.09 -10.25
N ARG A 154 8.64 -15.00 -10.27
CA ARG A 154 9.46 -15.85 -9.40
C ARG A 154 9.21 -15.61 -7.91
N ASP A 155 8.82 -14.40 -7.50
CA ASP A 155 8.48 -14.10 -6.10
C ASP A 155 7.28 -14.93 -5.60
N SER A 156 6.29 -15.16 -6.46
CA SER A 156 5.10 -15.96 -6.15
C SER A 156 5.46 -17.44 -6.00
N THR A 157 6.35 -17.93 -6.86
CA THR A 157 6.93 -19.27 -6.78
C THR A 157 7.69 -19.45 -5.47
N LYS A 158 8.64 -18.53 -5.19
CA LYS A 158 9.48 -18.53 -3.98
C LYS A 158 8.65 -18.44 -2.70
N ALA A 159 7.58 -17.64 -2.71
CA ALA A 159 6.67 -17.50 -1.58
C ALA A 159 5.75 -18.73 -1.38
N GLY A 160 5.79 -19.71 -2.27
CA GLY A 160 4.95 -20.90 -2.19
C GLY A 160 3.45 -20.61 -2.38
N ARG A 161 3.10 -19.50 -3.05
CA ARG A 161 1.70 -19.14 -3.30
C ARG A 161 1.03 -20.21 -4.16
N ASP A 162 -0.24 -20.48 -3.88
CA ASP A 162 -1.05 -21.40 -4.67
C ASP A 162 -1.24 -20.87 -6.09
N GLN A 163 -0.79 -21.66 -7.07
CA GLN A 163 -0.91 -21.34 -8.50
C GLN A 163 -2.07 -22.10 -9.17
N THR A 164 -2.81 -22.92 -8.44
CA THR A 164 -3.97 -23.67 -8.95
C THR A 164 -5.24 -22.85 -9.25
N PRO A 165 -5.52 -21.67 -8.66
CA PRO A 165 -6.84 -21.04 -8.75
C PRO A 165 -7.35 -20.79 -10.18
N LEU A 166 -6.52 -20.26 -11.09
CA LEU A 166 -6.95 -20.03 -12.48
C LEU A 166 -7.35 -21.34 -13.19
N PHE A 167 -6.52 -22.37 -13.03
CA PHE A 167 -6.74 -23.69 -13.65
C PHE A 167 -7.94 -24.39 -13.04
N ARG A 168 -8.13 -24.30 -11.72
CA ARG A 168 -9.32 -24.79 -11.02
C ARG A 168 -10.58 -24.10 -11.54
N ARG A 169 -10.54 -22.77 -11.72
CA ARG A 169 -11.67 -22.03 -12.28
C ARG A 169 -11.97 -22.44 -13.71
N TYR A 170 -10.95 -22.64 -14.55
CA TYR A 170 -11.14 -23.18 -15.90
C TYR A 170 -11.85 -24.55 -15.87
N LEU A 171 -11.32 -25.50 -15.09
CA LEU A 171 -11.89 -26.85 -14.98
C LEU A 171 -13.34 -26.82 -14.45
N THR A 172 -13.64 -25.88 -13.55
CA THR A 172 -15.00 -25.63 -13.05
C THR A 172 -15.91 -25.09 -14.16
N GLU A 173 -15.46 -24.07 -14.89
CA GLU A 173 -16.19 -23.40 -15.99
C GLU A 173 -16.56 -24.40 -17.10
N ILE A 174 -15.64 -25.30 -17.43
CA ILE A 174 -15.90 -26.34 -18.44
C ILE A 174 -16.64 -27.55 -17.87
N GLY A 175 -16.94 -27.58 -16.57
CA GLY A 175 -17.76 -28.60 -15.93
C GLY A 175 -17.04 -29.92 -15.62
N LEU A 176 -15.71 -29.94 -15.55
CA LEU A 176 -14.94 -31.14 -15.17
C LEU A 176 -14.79 -31.31 -13.66
N ILE A 177 -14.88 -30.22 -12.92
CA ILE A 177 -14.93 -30.26 -11.45
C ILE A 177 -16.12 -29.43 -10.97
N SER A 178 -16.67 -29.83 -9.83
CA SER A 178 -17.63 -28.97 -9.14
C SER A 178 -16.92 -27.72 -8.67
N PRO A 179 -17.61 -26.55 -8.65
CA PRO A 179 -17.07 -25.39 -7.96
C PRO A 179 -16.69 -25.84 -6.55
N PRO A 180 -15.56 -25.37 -6.00
CA PRO A 180 -15.31 -25.58 -4.58
C PRO A 180 -16.59 -25.15 -3.87
N THR A 181 -17.15 -26.04 -3.03
CA THR A 181 -18.17 -25.62 -2.07
C THR A 181 -17.59 -24.35 -1.46
N PRO A 182 -18.32 -23.21 -1.48
CA PRO A 182 -17.79 -21.99 -0.89
C PRO A 182 -17.21 -22.38 0.46
N GLU A 183 -15.88 -22.30 0.59
CA GLU A 183 -15.34 -22.24 1.93
C GLU A 183 -16.08 -21.06 2.54
N ASP A 184 -16.53 -21.22 3.78
CA ASP A 184 -17.30 -20.23 4.53
C ASP A 184 -16.35 -19.04 4.87
N ASP A 185 -15.69 -18.50 3.84
CA ASP A 185 -14.52 -17.62 3.88
C ASP A 185 -14.93 -16.20 4.28
N MET A 186 -16.25 -15.96 4.31
CA MET A 186 -16.89 -15.05 5.25
C MET A 186 -18.23 -15.63 5.66
N SER A 187 -18.33 -16.16 6.88
CA SER A 187 -19.65 -16.42 7.48
C SER A 187 -20.52 -15.15 7.40
N GLU A 188 -21.86 -15.29 7.32
CA GLU A 188 -22.80 -14.16 7.38
C GLU A 188 -22.49 -13.21 8.56
N LYS A 189 -21.95 -13.77 9.66
CA LYS A 189 -21.49 -13.02 10.81
C LYS A 189 -20.31 -12.09 10.48
N ALA A 190 -19.32 -12.57 9.74
CA ALA A 190 -18.16 -11.77 9.32
C ALA A 190 -18.58 -10.66 8.33
N GLU A 191 -19.47 -10.96 7.39
CA GLU A 191 -20.04 -9.94 6.50
C GLU A 191 -20.81 -8.88 7.29
N ASN A 192 -21.62 -9.29 8.26
CA ASN A 192 -22.37 -8.38 9.12
C ASN A 192 -21.40 -7.54 9.99
N GLU A 193 -20.36 -8.13 10.57
CA GLU A 193 -19.35 -7.39 11.33
C GLU A 193 -18.61 -6.34 10.49
N ILE A 194 -18.21 -6.68 9.25
CA ILE A 194 -17.61 -5.73 8.31
C ILE A 194 -18.61 -4.63 7.94
N HIS A 195 -19.87 -4.99 7.70
CA HIS A 195 -20.94 -4.03 7.41
C HIS A 195 -21.18 -3.09 8.59
N GLN A 196 -21.18 -3.58 9.84
CA GLN A 196 -21.29 -2.75 11.05
C GLN A 196 -20.10 -1.80 11.21
N VAL A 197 -18.88 -2.25 10.90
CA VAL A 197 -17.68 -1.37 10.90
C VAL A 197 -17.81 -0.28 9.85
N TYR A 198 -18.25 -0.62 8.64
CA TYR A 198 -18.47 0.34 7.55
C TYR A 198 -19.56 1.37 7.92
N LEU A 199 -20.71 0.90 8.42
CA LEU A 199 -21.79 1.78 8.89
C LEU A 199 -21.34 2.68 10.04
N GLY A 200 -20.67 2.13 11.06
CA GLY A 200 -20.15 2.91 12.19
C GLY A 200 -19.10 3.95 11.78
N THR A 201 -18.27 3.62 10.79
CA THR A 201 -17.19 4.51 10.31
C THR A 201 -17.73 5.66 9.48
N PHE A 202 -18.66 5.40 8.55
CA PHE A 202 -19.06 6.37 7.52
C PHE A 202 -20.46 6.96 7.73
N TYR A 203 -21.43 6.17 8.17
CA TYR A 203 -22.84 6.58 8.23
C TYR A 203 -23.33 6.89 9.64
N GLY A 204 -22.64 6.35 10.66
CA GLY A 204 -23.03 6.44 12.05
C GLY A 204 -24.20 5.51 12.37
N GLY A 205 -24.08 4.76 13.47
CA GLY A 205 -25.21 4.06 14.09
C GLY A 205 -25.91 4.94 15.14
N SER A 206 -26.93 4.39 15.80
CA SER A 206 -27.54 4.94 17.01
C SER A 206 -26.50 5.02 18.13
N SER A 207 -25.63 6.03 18.11
CA SER A 207 -24.64 6.24 19.16
C SER A 207 -25.42 6.53 20.44
N MET A 208 -25.25 5.67 21.46
CA MET A 208 -25.77 5.72 22.84
C MET A 208 -26.34 7.08 23.35
N GLY A 209 -27.42 7.57 22.73
CA GLY A 209 -28.07 8.85 23.02
C GLY A 209 -27.20 10.12 22.95
N ARG A 210 -26.03 10.14 22.30
CA ARG A 210 -25.16 11.34 22.26
C ARG A 210 -24.84 11.79 20.84
N ALA A 211 -25.60 12.78 20.37
CA ALA A 211 -25.24 13.54 19.18
C ALA A 211 -23.86 14.20 19.38
N VAL A 212 -23.04 14.22 18.33
CA VAL A 212 -21.83 15.05 18.30
C VAL A 212 -22.31 16.51 18.22
N ASP A 213 -21.82 17.35 19.14
CA ASP A 213 -22.42 18.58 19.69
C ASP A 213 -22.93 19.66 18.70
N PRO A 214 -23.98 20.45 19.05
CA PRO A 214 -24.78 21.35 18.21
C PRO A 214 -24.29 22.82 18.13
N ASP A 215 -23.05 23.11 18.51
CA ASP A 215 -22.53 24.50 18.61
C ASP A 215 -22.00 25.09 17.27
N GLY A 216 -22.12 24.35 16.17
CA GLY A 216 -21.75 24.83 14.84
C GLY A 216 -22.94 25.48 14.12
N ALA A 217 -22.83 26.76 13.75
CA ALA A 217 -23.83 27.46 12.93
C ALA A 217 -23.89 26.97 11.45
N GLY A 218 -23.43 25.74 11.17
CA GLY A 218 -23.35 25.17 9.83
C GLY A 218 -24.55 24.27 9.49
N PRO A 219 -24.89 24.10 8.19
CA PRO A 219 -26.05 23.32 7.74
C PRO A 219 -25.85 21.79 7.81
N ALA A 220 -24.76 21.31 8.40
CA ALA A 220 -24.46 19.88 8.48
C ALA A 220 -25.20 19.25 9.66
N GLY A 221 -26.25 18.47 9.39
CA GLY A 221 -26.84 17.61 10.41
C GLY A 221 -25.77 16.66 10.96
N ALA A 222 -25.65 16.61 12.29
CA ALA A 222 -24.64 15.79 12.96
C ALA A 222 -24.78 14.31 12.54
N SER A 223 -23.81 13.78 11.78
CA SER A 223 -23.69 12.36 11.58
C SER A 223 -22.90 11.76 12.74
N ASN A 224 -23.38 10.63 13.28
CA ASN A 224 -22.75 9.96 14.42
C ASN A 224 -21.54 9.08 14.01
N SER A 225 -20.91 9.38 12.88
CA SER A 225 -19.82 8.60 12.32
C SER A 225 -18.52 8.82 13.12
N LEU A 226 -17.62 7.83 13.08
CA LEU A 226 -16.29 7.98 13.68
C LEU A 226 -15.51 9.13 13.04
N VAL A 227 -15.67 9.33 11.73
CA VAL A 227 -15.04 10.44 11.00
C VAL A 227 -15.50 11.79 11.54
N ALA A 228 -16.81 12.00 11.71
CA ALA A 228 -17.34 13.26 12.24
C ALA A 228 -16.85 13.56 13.66
N LYS A 229 -16.70 12.53 14.50
CA LYS A 229 -16.14 12.69 15.86
C LYS A 229 -14.66 13.06 15.83
N LEU A 230 -13.89 12.47 14.91
CA LEU A 230 -12.48 12.79 14.74
C LEU A 230 -12.31 14.24 14.26
N ASP A 231 -13.09 14.66 13.26
CA ASP A 231 -13.08 16.02 12.74
C ASP A 231 -13.42 17.04 13.83
N TYR A 232 -14.44 16.76 14.65
CA TYR A 232 -14.79 17.61 15.79
C TYR A 232 -13.64 17.73 16.81
N LEU A 233 -12.97 16.61 17.12
CA LEU A 233 -11.85 16.61 18.05
C LEU A 233 -10.67 17.43 17.50
N MET A 234 -10.39 17.32 16.20
CA MET A 234 -9.36 18.13 15.54
C MET A 234 -9.72 19.62 15.57
N ALA A 235 -10.97 19.98 15.27
CA ALA A 235 -11.43 21.37 15.34
C ALA A 235 -11.31 21.97 16.76
N ARG A 236 -11.62 21.19 17.80
CA ARG A 236 -11.43 21.63 19.20
C ARG A 236 -9.95 21.77 19.55
N LEU A 237 -9.09 20.88 19.05
CA LEU A 237 -7.64 20.96 19.25
C LEU A 237 -7.06 22.24 18.61
N ASP A 238 -7.48 22.58 17.39
CA ASP A 238 -7.09 23.83 16.72
C ASP A 238 -7.49 25.06 17.54
N GLY A 239 -8.71 25.04 18.12
CA GLY A 239 -9.18 26.09 19.03
C GLY A 239 -8.30 26.25 20.27
N VAL A 240 -7.86 25.13 20.87
CA VAL A 240 -6.92 25.15 22.01
C VAL A 240 -5.57 25.72 21.59
N VAL A 241 -5.01 25.30 20.44
CA VAL A 241 -3.73 25.79 19.93
C VAL A 241 -3.79 27.31 19.68
N ALA A 242 -4.88 27.81 19.09
CA ALA A 242 -5.09 29.24 18.90
C ALA A 242 -5.15 29.99 20.25
N GLY A 243 -5.85 29.42 21.25
CA GLY A 243 -5.89 29.95 22.61
C GLY A 243 -4.51 30.03 23.26
N VAL A 244 -3.71 28.96 23.18
CA VAL A 244 -2.33 28.93 23.72
C VAL A 244 -1.45 29.97 23.03
N THR A 245 -1.53 30.09 21.71
CA THR A 245 -0.77 31.10 20.94
C THR A 245 -1.12 32.52 21.38
N THR A 246 -2.41 32.79 21.63
CA THR A 246 -2.89 34.09 22.12
C THR A 246 -2.33 34.40 23.51
N LEU A 247 -2.29 33.41 24.40
CA LEU A 247 -1.74 33.57 25.76
C LEU A 247 -0.21 33.73 25.76
N GLN A 248 0.49 33.08 24.84
CA GLN A 248 1.95 33.20 24.69
C GLN A 248 2.37 34.61 24.26
N GLY A 249 1.57 35.27 23.42
CA GLY A 249 1.83 36.66 22.99
C GLY A 249 1.32 37.73 23.94
N LYS A 250 0.62 37.35 25.02
CA LYS A 250 0.08 38.29 25.99
C LYS A 250 1.17 38.71 26.97
N ASP A 251 1.38 40.01 27.09
CA ASP A 251 2.12 40.55 28.22
C ASP A 251 1.25 40.45 29.48
N TRP A 252 1.75 39.72 30.47
CA TRP A 252 1.05 39.50 31.74
C TRP A 252 1.42 40.54 32.78
N THR A 253 2.41 41.37 32.48
CA THR A 253 2.91 42.41 33.36
C THR A 253 2.53 43.76 32.76
N ASP A 254 2.01 44.66 33.59
CA ASP A 254 1.85 46.06 33.22
C ASP A 254 2.92 46.81 34.00
N GLU A 255 4.14 46.85 33.46
CA GLU A 255 5.27 47.54 34.11
C GLU A 255 4.95 49.01 34.40
N PRO A 256 4.29 49.78 33.49
CA PRO A 256 3.83 51.13 33.80
C PRO A 256 2.94 51.22 35.03
N ALA A 257 1.94 50.33 35.17
CA ALA A 257 1.05 50.33 36.33
C ALA A 257 1.78 49.92 37.62
N ILE A 258 2.68 48.94 37.55
CA ILE A 258 3.52 48.53 38.69
C ILE A 258 4.40 49.70 39.12
N ILE A 259 5.10 50.34 38.18
CA ILE A 259 5.96 51.51 38.45
C ILE A 259 5.13 52.65 39.04
N ALA A 260 3.97 52.97 38.45
CA ALA A 260 3.09 54.01 38.95
C ALA A 260 2.59 53.73 40.38
N GLY A 261 2.22 52.48 40.69
CA GLY A 261 1.80 52.06 42.02
C GLY A 261 2.93 52.13 43.05
N VAL A 262 4.12 51.65 42.69
CA VAL A 262 5.32 51.72 43.54
C VAL A 262 5.69 53.18 43.83
N LEU A 263 5.70 54.04 42.80
CA LEU A 263 6.02 55.46 42.95
C LEU A 263 4.95 56.23 43.73
N ALA A 264 3.67 55.90 43.56
CA ALA A 264 2.58 56.51 44.32
C ALA A 264 2.67 56.21 45.83
N GLY A 265 3.25 55.06 46.22
CA GLY A 265 3.45 54.67 47.61
C GLY A 265 4.76 55.18 48.24
N LEU A 266 5.68 55.72 47.44
CA LEU A 266 6.97 56.20 47.91
C LEU A 266 6.94 57.73 48.05
N SER A 267 6.98 58.22 49.29
CA SER A 267 7.31 59.62 49.51
C SER A 267 8.75 59.91 49.02
N PRO A 268 9.07 61.16 48.61
CA PRO A 268 10.43 61.53 48.21
C PRO A 268 11.50 61.14 49.24
N GLN A 269 11.16 61.19 50.53
CA GLN A 269 12.04 60.80 51.63
C GLN A 269 12.29 59.28 51.64
N ARG A 270 11.24 58.46 51.50
CA ARG A 270 11.39 57.00 51.45
C ARG A 270 12.14 56.53 50.21
N LEU A 271 11.93 57.19 49.07
CA LEU A 271 12.69 56.91 47.85
C LEU A 271 14.17 57.25 48.06
N ALA A 272 14.49 58.39 48.66
CA ALA A 272 15.88 58.78 48.96
C ALA A 272 16.55 57.81 49.94
N GLU A 273 15.85 57.37 51.00
CA GLU A 273 16.33 56.37 51.95
C GLU A 273 16.58 55.00 51.30
N ALA A 274 15.68 54.56 50.42
CA ALA A 274 15.82 53.31 49.68
C ALA A 274 17.03 53.34 48.73
N LEU A 275 17.22 54.43 47.99
CA LEU A 275 18.38 54.62 47.11
C LEU A 275 19.69 54.66 47.90
N ALA A 276 19.71 55.35 49.05
CA ALA A 276 20.88 55.39 49.92
C ALA A 276 21.23 54.00 50.48
N THR A 277 20.22 53.22 50.91
CA THR A 277 20.41 51.85 51.41
C THR A 277 20.95 50.91 50.34
N ALA A 278 20.54 51.11 49.08
CA ALA A 278 21.05 50.37 47.93
C ALA A 278 22.47 50.79 47.50
N GLY A 279 23.12 51.73 48.20
CA GLY A 279 24.43 52.27 47.82
C GLY A 279 24.41 53.22 46.62
N LEU A 280 23.21 53.55 46.11
CA LEU A 280 23.00 54.48 45.00
C LEU A 280 22.98 55.92 45.53
N THR A 281 24.13 56.35 46.04
CA THR A 281 24.31 57.75 46.44
C THR A 281 24.23 58.66 45.21
N PRO A 282 23.86 59.95 45.36
CA PRO A 282 23.87 60.90 44.24
C PRO A 282 25.22 60.94 43.49
N ALA A 283 26.34 60.79 44.20
CA ALA A 283 27.67 60.72 43.60
C ALA A 283 27.89 59.43 42.80
N ALA A 284 27.43 58.29 43.29
CA ALA A 284 27.52 57.01 42.58
C ALA A 284 26.63 56.98 41.33
N ILE A 285 25.42 57.54 41.42
CA ILE A 285 24.53 57.70 40.26
C ILE A 285 25.18 58.64 39.24
N ALA A 286 25.70 59.80 39.67
CA ALA A 286 26.36 60.75 38.78
C ALA A 286 27.61 60.17 38.09
N ALA A 287 28.38 59.32 38.78
CA ALA A 287 29.54 58.64 38.19
C ALA A 287 29.15 57.53 37.20
N ALA A 288 27.97 56.93 37.37
CA ALA A 288 27.45 55.87 36.50
C ALA A 288 26.75 56.38 35.24
N VAL A 289 26.36 57.67 35.20
CA VAL A 289 25.75 58.28 34.01
C VAL A 289 26.84 58.66 33.00
N PRO A 290 26.82 58.10 31.78
CA PRO A 290 27.69 58.52 30.69
C PRO A 290 27.65 60.03 30.45
N GLN A 291 28.81 60.64 30.20
CA GLN A 291 28.94 62.11 30.09
C GLN A 291 28.06 62.71 28.98
N ASP A 292 27.82 61.98 27.89
CA ASP A 292 26.96 62.41 26.79
C ASP A 292 25.47 62.44 27.20
N MET A 293 25.04 61.49 28.03
CA MET A 293 23.68 61.46 28.58
C MET A 293 23.50 62.54 29.65
N ALA A 294 24.49 62.75 30.51
CA ALA A 294 24.47 63.86 31.49
C ALA A 294 24.31 65.21 30.79
N ARG A 295 25.03 65.42 29.67
CA ARG A 295 24.92 66.64 28.86
C ARG A 295 23.52 66.83 28.28
N LYS A 296 22.92 65.77 27.71
CA LYS A 296 21.54 65.80 27.19
C LYS A 296 20.51 66.13 28.28
N VAL A 297 20.68 65.59 29.49
CA VAL A 297 19.79 65.91 30.62
C VAL A 297 19.90 67.38 31.01
N VAL A 298 21.12 67.92 31.09
CA VAL A 298 21.34 69.35 31.38
C VAL A 298 20.75 70.24 30.29
N ASP A 299 20.95 69.90 29.02
CA ASP A 299 20.42 70.65 27.88
C ASP A 299 18.88 70.68 27.91
N GLU A 300 18.23 69.53 28.16
CA GLU A 300 16.76 69.42 28.28
C GLU A 300 16.22 70.17 29.51
N LEU A 301 16.88 70.08 30.67
CA LEU A 301 16.49 70.83 31.87
C LEU A 301 16.61 72.34 31.64
N THR A 302 17.69 72.77 30.99
CA THR A 302 17.91 74.17 30.64
C THR A 302 16.81 74.65 29.70
N ALA A 303 16.47 73.87 28.66
CA ALA A 303 15.39 74.20 27.74
C ALA A 303 14.03 74.36 28.46
N ARG A 304 13.69 73.42 29.36
CA ARG A 304 12.42 73.46 30.12
C ARG A 304 12.33 74.55 31.17
N LEU A 305 13.46 74.95 31.77
CA LEU A 305 13.50 76.07 32.73
C LEU A 305 13.51 77.43 32.03
N SER A 306 13.83 77.45 30.73
CA SER A 306 13.84 78.66 29.90
C SER A 306 12.51 78.90 29.17
N SER A 307 11.60 77.92 29.18
CA SER A 307 10.25 77.96 28.62
C SER A 307 9.19 78.22 29.69
#